data_AF-A0A8B3S3S0-F1
#
_entry.id   AF-A0A8B3S3S0-F1
#
_cell.length_a   1.000
_cell.length_b   1.000
_cell.length_c   1.000
_cell.angle_alpha   90.00
_cell.angle_beta   90.00
_cell.angle_gamma   90.00
#
_symmetry.space_group_name_H-M   'P 1'
#
loop_
_entity.id
_entity.type
_entity.pdbx_description
1 polymer ?
#
loop_
_entity_poly.entity_id
_entity_poly.type
_entity_poly.pdbx_seq_one_letter_code
_entity_poly.pdbx_strand_id
1 'polypeptide(L)' 'MGKTRRRYTQEFKISVLRELEAGKNLGQLSREHNLHPTLICRWRPGI' A
#
# COMPACT_ATOMS: atom_id res chain seq x y z
N MET A 1 0.55 -0.79 26.24
CA MET A 1 0.99 -1.73 25.18
C MET A 1 1.09 -0.98 23.86
N GLY A 2 2.29 -0.76 23.34
CA GLY A 2 2.50 0.01 22.10
C GLY A 2 2.16 -0.81 20.86
N LYS A 3 1.24 -0.33 20.02
CA LYS A 3 0.98 -0.93 18.69
C LYS A 3 2.27 -0.82 17.86
N THR A 4 2.94 -1.95 17.63
CA THR A 4 4.08 -2.02 16.72
C THR A 4 3.60 -1.66 15.31
N ARG A 5 4.22 -0.65 14.69
CA ARG A 5 3.90 -0.29 13.30
C ARG A 5 4.37 -1.42 12.40
N ARG A 6 3.45 -2.02 11.62
CA ARG A 6 3.79 -2.97 10.56
C ARG A 6 4.84 -2.35 9.65
N ARG A 7 5.99 -3.01 9.50
CA ARG A 7 7.05 -2.63 8.56
C ARG A 7 6.81 -3.36 7.25
N TYR A 8 6.78 -2.61 6.15
CA TYR A 8 6.65 -3.15 4.80
C TYR A 8 7.98 -2.94 4.08
N THR A 9 8.46 -3.98 3.41
CA THR A 9 9.68 -3.91 2.59
C THR A 9 9.45 -2.99 1.40
N GLN A 10 10.54 -2.44 0.84
CA GLN A 10 10.46 -1.58 -0.33
C GLN A 10 9.88 -2.33 -1.54
N GLU A 11 10.29 -3.56 -1.76
CA GLU A 11 9.79 -4.42 -2.84
C GLU A 11 8.28 -4.64 -2.76
N PHE A 12 7.75 -4.85 -1.55
CA PHE A 12 6.33 -4.99 -1.34
C PHE A 12 5.56 -3.71 -1.71
N LYS A 13 6.06 -2.54 -1.29
CA LYS A 13 5.46 -1.25 -1.65
C LYS A 13 5.45 -1.04 -3.16
N ILE A 14 6.56 -1.38 -3.84
CA ILE A 14 6.68 -1.28 -5.30
C ILE A 14 5.67 -2.20 -5.99
N SER A 15 5.51 -3.44 -5.52
CA SER A 15 4.52 -4.38 -6.06
C SER A 15 3.11 -3.80 -5.98
N VAL A 16 2.72 -3.31 -4.80
CA VAL A 16 1.40 -2.70 -4.57
C VAL A 16 1.18 -1.46 -5.45
N LEU A 17 2.20 -0.62 -5.64
CA LEU A 17 2.12 0.54 -6.52
C LEU A 17 1.99 0.16 -8.00
N ARG A 18 2.72 -0.86 -8.46
CA ARG A 18 2.60 -1.36 -9.83
C ARG A 18 1.20 -1.90 -10.12
N GLU A 19 0.62 -2.62 -9.17
CA GLU A 19 -0.76 -3.10 -9.30
C GLU A 19 -1.77 -1.96 -9.36
N LEU A 20 -1.52 -0.89 -8.59
CA LEU A 20 -2.31 0.33 -8.62
C LEU A 20 -2.19 1.07 -9.96
N GLU A 21 -0.98 1.13 -10.54
CA GLU A 21 -0.73 1.68 -11.88
C GLU A 21 -1.34 0.83 -13.00
N ALA A 22 -1.38 -0.50 -12.81
CA ALA A 22 -2.06 -1.43 -13.72
C ALA A 22 -3.60 -1.28 -13.73
N GLY A 23 -4.14 -0.37 -12.91
CA GLY A 23 -5.57 -0.06 -12.87
C GLY A 23 -6.35 -0.79 -11.78
N LYS A 24 -5.70 -1.55 -10.88
CA LYS A 24 -6.40 -2.04 -9.68
C LYS A 24 -6.84 -0.86 -8.82
N ASN A 25 -8.02 -0.97 -8.23
CA ASN A 25 -8.52 0.07 -7.35
C ASN A 25 -7.89 -0.04 -5.93
N LEU A 26 -7.79 1.10 -5.24
CA LEU A 26 -7.24 1.19 -3.88
C LEU A 26 -7.97 0.32 -2.85
N GLY A 27 -9.30 0.18 -2.96
CA GLY A 27 -10.11 -0.65 -2.08
C GLY A 27 -9.88 -2.15 -2.26
N GLN A 28 -9.60 -2.59 -3.49
CA GLN A 28 -9.23 -3.98 -3.79
C GLN A 28 -7.86 -4.27 -3.19
N LEU A 29 -6.86 -3.44 -3.48
CA LEU A 29 -5.52 -3.55 -2.88
C LEU A 29 -5.55 -3.48 -1.35
N SER A 30 -6.40 -2.61 -0.79
CA SER A 30 -6.59 -2.49 0.66
C SER A 30 -7.07 -3.80 1.30
N ARG A 31 -8.04 -4.46 0.67
CA ARG A 31 -8.58 -5.73 1.14
C ARG A 31 -7.59 -6.89 0.96
N GLU A 32 -6.99 -6.98 -0.22
CA GLU A 32 -6.11 -8.06 -0.64
C GLU A 32 -4.81 -8.09 0.18
N HIS A 33 -4.20 -6.92 0.39
CA HIS A 33 -2.94 -6.77 1.12
C HIS A 33 -3.11 -6.38 2.60
N ASN A 34 -4.36 -6.28 3.07
CA ASN A 34 -4.70 -5.86 4.44
C ASN A 34 -4.06 -4.50 4.80
N LEU A 35 -4.11 -3.56 3.85
CA LEU A 35 -3.52 -2.23 3.93
C LEU A 35 -4.61 -1.17 4.08
N HIS A 36 -4.33 -0.10 4.82
CA HIS A 36 -5.22 1.05 4.82
C HIS A 36 -5.04 1.84 3.50
N PRO A 37 -6.10 2.30 2.82
CA PRO A 37 -5.98 3.02 1.55
C PRO A 37 -5.10 4.28 1.66
N THR A 38 -5.16 4.99 2.79
CA THR A 38 -4.28 6.14 3.09
C THR A 38 -2.79 5.76 3.13
N LEU A 39 -2.45 4.53 3.55
CA LEU A 39 -1.07 4.06 3.57
C LEU A 39 -0.55 3.83 2.14
N ILE A 40 -1.41 3.31 1.25
CA ILE A 40 -1.09 3.12 -0.17
C ILE A 40 -0.91 4.48 -0.85
N CYS A 41 -1.79 5.46 -0.60
CA CYS A 41 -1.61 6.82 -1.10
C CYS A 41 -0.29 7.46 -0.64
N ARG A 42 0.13 7.23 0.61
CA ARG A 42 1.41 7.72 1.15
C ARG A 42 2.64 7.10 0.49
N TRP A 43 2.51 5.97 -0.19
CA TRP A 43 3.63 5.34 -0.90
C TRP A 43 3.83 5.91 -2.30
N ARG A 44 2.84 6.60 -2.86
CA ARG A 44 3.03 7.30 -4.13
C ARG A 44 4.09 8.40 -3.90
N PRO A 45 5.23 8.37 -4.63
CA PRO A 45 6.11 9.52 -4.67
C PRO A 45 5.30 10.72 -5.18
N GLY A 46 5.39 11.85 -4.48
CA GLY A 46 4.48 12.98 -4.61
C GLY A 46 4.25 13.45 -6.05
N ILE A 47 2.96 13.60 -6.39
CA ILE A 47 2.48 14.64 -7.29
C ILE A 47 2.01 15.80 -6.41
#